data_AF-A0A384KPJ0-F1
#
_entry.id   AF-A0A384KPJ0-F1
#
_cell.length_a   1.000
_cell.length_b   1.000
_cell.length_c   1.000
_cell.angle_alpha   90.00
_cell.angle_beta   90.00
_cell.angle_gamma   90.00
#
_symmetry.space_group_name_H-M   'P 1'
#
loop_
_entity.id
_entity.type
_entity.pdbx_description
1 polymer ?
#
loop_
_entity_poly.entity_id
_entity_poly.type
_entity_poly.pdbx_seq_one_letter_code
_entity_poly.pdbx_strand_id
1 'polypeptide(L)'
;MIKRRDPLRSKFEFKYLLYALSFVSLNVGICNEYIKRKKEKYKDKEQKIYFHLTEKNFEFIDKKKYANRIEKVCANFNLPLGAISGAANNYYPVDYHLQYLNNLFEGKKDDLRKLIENGNKRKVESSKRLDAILEDVIKLMEAQCAVTYLEGEEVHSSPVVQSFLRNLNWRHLKEFILERNRVKVKSVSEFVDTLIDELYVYAYIYLLVNYKRNNFFDFVRRKRSYRHCSENVGKDLGLELRSYLGLGPDDAEGAVNVPDTVVQGESIVEPAKYVLNIETVKEIQESLARYGVVVLKNFLRKVDMEKIRKDLFLDKKEMNVSPLLMDKDNNIFCIRPTRGRQYCILRNSKVSDLFTNLQHYWMNIIYAYLPIGGYQNVYDLMEKNAILKMDDFKSVNISTERNDKIFLSELQLVNNEPLSEIQSHHVDNGLSGLSVILPLNKINEESGNFEFFLGTHLFTSIKMKKWKEKIHNFRRFLQIYYETGSSFVPDVSPQDVIIYDSKILHRGLSNNLWVKNSSLIYRYDYKKYPPPGQDFIDICSYNFIGKCISVFNFFGKYL
;
A
#
# COMPACT_ATOMS: atom_id res chain seq x y z
N MET A 1 24.06 -15.39 25.46
CA MET A 1 23.57 -14.26 26.28
C MET A 1 22.67 -13.37 25.44
N ILE A 2 21.34 -13.50 25.59
CA ILE A 2 20.35 -12.67 24.89
C ILE A 2 20.38 -11.28 25.54
N LYS A 3 20.89 -10.27 24.84
CA LYS A 3 20.75 -8.87 25.25
C LYS A 3 19.26 -8.52 25.22
N ARG A 4 18.59 -8.64 26.37
CA ARG A 4 17.30 -7.98 26.66
C ARG A 4 17.55 -6.46 26.65
N ARG A 5 17.37 -5.82 25.49
CA ARG A 5 17.23 -4.37 25.36
C ARG A 5 16.19 -4.08 24.28
N ASP A 6 14.95 -4.32 24.64
CA ASP A 6 13.87 -3.41 24.28
C ASP A 6 12.81 -3.61 25.36
N PRO A 7 12.73 -2.69 26.36
CA PRO A 7 11.68 -2.79 27.35
C PRO A 7 10.34 -2.72 26.60
N LEU A 8 9.39 -3.56 27.02
CA LEU A 8 7.97 -3.45 26.66
C LEU A 8 7.62 -1.96 26.66
N ARG A 9 7.47 -1.39 25.47
CA ARG A 9 7.23 0.04 25.25
C ARG A 9 5.81 0.36 25.74
N SER A 10 5.62 0.51 27.05
CA SER A 10 4.44 1.15 27.62
C SER A 10 4.52 2.63 27.27
N LYS A 11 4.00 2.98 26.09
CA LYS A 11 3.92 4.34 25.57
C LYS A 11 2.68 5.01 26.15
N PHE A 12 2.65 5.26 27.45
CA PHE A 12 1.81 6.35 27.95
C PHE A 12 2.41 7.68 27.46
N GLU A 13 2.20 8.00 26.18
CA GLU A 13 2.43 9.35 25.72
C GLU A 13 1.28 10.19 26.29
N PHE A 14 1.58 11.21 27.11
CA PHE A 14 0.71 12.37 27.45
C PHE A 14 0.04 13.06 26.23
N LYS A 15 0.28 12.53 25.04
CA LYS A 15 -0.16 12.94 23.71
C LYS A 15 -1.67 13.00 23.58
N TYR A 16 -2.40 11.96 23.96
CA TYR A 16 -3.86 11.96 23.79
C TYR A 16 -4.57 12.84 24.82
N LEU A 17 -4.04 12.94 26.04
CA LEU A 17 -4.56 13.84 27.08
C LEU A 17 -4.36 15.31 26.69
N LEU A 18 -3.19 15.69 26.18
CA LEU A 18 -2.92 17.07 25.76
C LEU A 18 -3.76 17.46 24.53
N TYR A 19 -3.97 16.56 23.58
CA TYR A 19 -4.83 16.81 22.41
C TYR A 19 -6.31 16.86 22.77
N ALA A 20 -6.78 15.95 23.61
CA ALA A 20 -8.17 15.96 24.04
C ALA A 20 -8.48 17.16 24.95
N LEU A 21 -7.57 17.53 25.86
CA LEU A 21 -7.68 18.77 26.64
C LEU A 21 -7.60 20.00 25.76
N SER A 22 -6.70 20.07 24.76
CA SER A 22 -6.65 21.20 23.83
C SER A 22 -7.92 21.32 22.99
N PHE A 23 -8.52 20.19 22.59
CA PHE A 23 -9.76 20.15 21.82
C PHE A 23 -10.96 20.59 22.68
N VAL A 24 -11.05 20.12 23.92
CA VAL A 24 -12.08 20.53 24.89
C VAL A 24 -11.91 22.02 25.24
N SER A 25 -10.70 22.50 25.51
CA SER A 25 -10.44 23.90 25.87
C SER A 25 -10.69 24.89 24.72
N LEU A 26 -10.37 24.53 23.47
CA LEU A 26 -10.67 25.37 22.29
C LEU A 26 -12.17 25.51 22.04
N ASN A 27 -12.96 24.47 22.33
CA ASN A 27 -14.40 24.45 22.03
C ASN A 27 -15.28 24.93 23.17
N VAL A 28 -14.90 24.70 24.44
CA VAL A 28 -15.70 25.10 25.61
C VAL A 28 -15.52 26.58 25.97
N GLY A 29 -14.37 27.19 25.66
CA GLY A 29 -14.05 28.54 26.13
C GLY A 29 -14.19 29.69 25.13
N ILE A 30 -13.93 29.50 23.82
CA ILE A 30 -13.66 30.64 22.92
C ILE A 30 -14.35 30.61 21.52
N CYS A 31 -14.93 29.54 20.97
CA CYS A 31 -14.99 29.47 19.48
C CYS A 31 -16.18 28.77 18.76
N ASN A 32 -17.43 28.81 19.24
CA ASN A 32 -18.56 28.34 18.40
C ASN A 32 -18.65 29.12 17.06
N GLU A 33 -18.54 30.44 17.12
CA GLU A 33 -18.59 31.33 15.94
C GLU A 33 -17.33 31.20 15.06
N TYR A 34 -16.15 31.03 15.66
CA TYR A 34 -14.90 30.84 14.92
C TYR A 34 -14.90 29.52 14.13
N ILE A 35 -15.34 28.44 14.76
CA ILE A 35 -15.43 27.12 14.12
C ILE A 35 -16.48 27.15 13.03
N LYS A 36 -17.62 27.82 13.26
CA LYS A 36 -18.66 28.05 12.25
C LYS A 36 -18.08 28.76 11.02
N ARG A 37 -17.40 29.90 11.21
CA ARG A 37 -16.73 30.65 10.11
C ARG A 37 -15.68 29.81 9.38
N LYS A 38 -14.92 28.98 10.09
CA LYS A 38 -13.95 28.07 9.48
C LYS A 38 -14.65 26.99 8.65
N LYS A 39 -15.69 26.33 9.18
CA LYS A 39 -16.47 25.32 8.45
C LYS A 39 -17.15 25.93 7.21
N GLU A 40 -17.74 27.11 7.36
CA GLU A 40 -18.41 27.82 6.27
C GLU A 40 -17.43 28.19 5.14
N LYS A 41 -16.21 28.61 5.48
CA LYS A 41 -15.14 28.82 4.50
C LYS A 41 -14.82 27.58 3.65
N TYR A 42 -15.04 26.38 4.18
CA TYR A 42 -14.72 25.11 3.50
C TYR A 42 -15.94 24.33 3.03
N LYS A 43 -17.15 24.89 3.15
CA LYS A 43 -18.42 24.18 2.86
C LYS A 43 -18.50 23.66 1.42
N ASP A 44 -17.99 24.43 0.46
CA ASP A 44 -18.03 24.09 -0.96
C ASP A 44 -16.75 23.41 -1.47
N LYS A 45 -15.81 23.11 -0.55
CA LYS A 45 -14.55 22.46 -0.93
C LYS A 45 -14.75 20.95 -1.00
N GLU A 46 -14.72 20.42 -2.22
CA GLU A 46 -14.80 18.98 -2.45
C GLU A 46 -13.65 18.23 -1.74
N GLN A 47 -14.01 17.24 -0.94
CA GLN A 47 -13.04 16.35 -0.32
C GLN A 47 -12.76 15.17 -1.25
N LYS A 48 -11.53 15.10 -1.76
CA LYS A 48 -11.08 14.01 -2.64
C LYS A 48 -10.87 12.70 -1.88
N ILE A 49 -11.95 12.12 -1.37
CA ILE A 49 -12.01 10.82 -0.66
C ILE A 49 -12.59 9.75 -1.59
N TYR A 50 -13.55 10.13 -2.43
CA TYR A 50 -14.17 9.26 -3.44
C TYR A 50 -13.41 9.34 -4.77
N PHE A 51 -13.10 8.17 -5.32
CA PHE A 51 -12.45 8.03 -6.61
C PHE A 51 -13.40 7.31 -7.57
N HIS A 52 -13.94 8.05 -8.53
CA HIS A 52 -14.77 7.52 -9.60
C HIS A 52 -13.86 7.09 -10.75
N LEU A 53 -13.44 5.82 -10.70
CA LEU A 53 -12.46 5.28 -11.63
C LEU A 53 -13.10 5.01 -12.99
N THR A 54 -12.39 5.39 -14.04
CA THR A 54 -12.72 5.13 -15.45
C THR A 54 -11.58 4.37 -16.11
N GLU A 55 -11.75 3.93 -17.35
CA GLU A 55 -10.70 3.24 -18.12
C GLU A 55 -9.37 4.02 -18.15
N LYS A 56 -9.42 5.36 -18.08
CA LYS A 56 -8.23 6.23 -18.06
C LYS A 56 -7.38 6.08 -16.79
N ASN A 57 -7.95 5.55 -15.71
CA ASN A 57 -7.26 5.33 -14.44
C ASN A 57 -6.51 4.00 -14.39
N PHE A 58 -6.73 3.14 -15.39
CA PHE A 58 -6.14 1.82 -15.47
C PHE A 58 -5.07 1.78 -16.56
N GLU A 59 -4.07 0.94 -16.35
CA GLU A 59 -3.14 0.52 -17.38
C GLU A 59 -3.30 -0.98 -17.64
N PHE A 60 -3.12 -1.39 -18.89
CA PHE A 60 -3.16 -2.80 -19.28
C PHE A 60 -1.83 -3.48 -18.91
N ILE A 61 -1.91 -4.66 -18.28
CA ILE A 61 -0.73 -5.46 -17.98
C ILE A 61 -0.36 -6.28 -19.22
N ASP A 62 0.57 -5.76 -20.01
CA ASP A 62 1.23 -6.55 -21.06
C ASP A 62 2.28 -7.48 -20.43
N LYS A 63 1.81 -8.63 -19.94
CA LYS A 63 2.65 -9.64 -19.30
C LYS A 63 3.86 -10.03 -20.16
N LYS A 64 3.68 -10.15 -21.47
CA LYS A 64 4.75 -10.53 -22.40
C LYS A 64 5.81 -9.44 -22.48
N LYS A 65 5.40 -8.16 -22.55
CA LYS A 65 6.33 -7.03 -22.53
C LYS A 65 7.09 -6.96 -21.21
N TYR A 66 6.41 -7.10 -20.07
CA TYR A 66 7.07 -7.10 -18.75
C TYR A 66 8.04 -8.28 -18.60
N ALA A 67 7.64 -9.49 -18.99
CA ALA A 67 8.49 -10.68 -18.97
C ALA A 67 9.73 -10.53 -19.85
N ASN A 68 9.56 -10.14 -21.12
CA ASN A 68 10.67 -9.88 -22.05
C ASN A 68 11.64 -8.82 -21.51
N ARG A 69 11.10 -7.77 -20.87
CA ARG A 69 11.90 -6.68 -20.28
C ARG A 69 12.75 -7.20 -19.14
N ILE A 70 12.14 -7.96 -18.22
CA ILE A 70 12.86 -8.58 -17.10
C ILE A 70 13.91 -9.56 -17.64
N GLU A 71 13.56 -10.41 -18.61
CA GLU A 71 14.47 -11.38 -19.20
C GLU A 71 15.72 -10.72 -19.81
N LYS A 72 15.55 -9.66 -20.62
CA LYS A 72 16.66 -8.87 -21.17
C LYS A 72 17.56 -8.30 -20.07
N VAL A 73 16.96 -7.74 -19.01
CA VAL A 73 17.72 -7.20 -17.87
C VAL A 73 18.44 -8.32 -17.11
N CYS A 74 17.80 -9.48 -16.89
CA CYS A 74 18.40 -10.64 -16.24
C CYS A 74 19.61 -11.19 -17.01
N ALA A 75 19.48 -11.28 -18.35
CA ALA A 75 20.53 -11.74 -19.23
C ALA A 75 21.79 -10.87 -19.14
N ASN A 76 21.63 -9.57 -18.88
CA ASN A 76 22.76 -8.65 -18.68
C ASN A 76 23.60 -8.93 -17.42
N PHE A 77 23.07 -9.71 -16.46
CA PHE A 77 23.68 -9.92 -15.14
C PHE A 77 23.83 -11.39 -14.74
N ASN A 78 23.67 -12.32 -15.70
CA ASN A 78 23.67 -13.77 -15.45
C ASN A 78 22.75 -14.20 -14.29
N LEU A 79 21.60 -13.55 -14.17
CA LEU A 79 20.60 -13.79 -13.13
C LEU A 79 19.51 -14.73 -13.64
N PRO A 80 19.12 -15.77 -12.89
CA PRO A 80 17.98 -16.59 -13.28
C PRO A 80 16.68 -15.79 -13.10
N LEU A 81 15.81 -15.80 -14.11
CA LEU A 81 14.49 -15.14 -14.10
C LEU A 81 13.66 -15.50 -12.86
N GLY A 82 13.77 -16.76 -12.40
CA GLY A 82 13.12 -17.28 -11.19
C GLY A 82 13.55 -16.60 -9.88
N ALA A 83 14.77 -16.06 -9.78
CA ALA A 83 15.22 -15.35 -8.59
C ALA A 83 14.53 -14.00 -8.43
N ILE A 84 14.13 -13.39 -9.55
CA ILE A 84 13.50 -12.07 -9.61
C ILE A 84 11.99 -12.16 -9.41
N SER A 85 11.34 -13.12 -10.04
CA SER A 85 9.94 -13.42 -9.73
C SER A 85 9.77 -13.87 -8.27
N GLY A 86 10.74 -14.60 -7.71
CA GLY A 86 10.81 -14.87 -6.27
C GLY A 86 10.97 -13.62 -5.40
N ALA A 87 11.70 -12.60 -5.89
CA ALA A 87 11.91 -11.33 -5.22
C ALA A 87 10.66 -10.45 -5.15
N ALA A 88 9.89 -10.42 -6.25
CA ALA A 88 8.60 -9.75 -6.35
C ALA A 88 7.59 -10.23 -5.30
N ASN A 89 7.67 -11.49 -4.89
CA ASN A 89 6.66 -12.15 -4.08
C ASN A 89 6.79 -11.95 -2.56
N ASN A 90 7.87 -11.38 -2.00
CA ASN A 90 8.07 -11.58 -0.55
C ASN A 90 8.81 -10.55 0.29
N TYR A 91 9.59 -9.61 -0.26
CA TYR A 91 10.40 -8.70 0.57
C TYR A 91 10.59 -7.30 0.01
N TYR A 92 10.31 -7.12 -1.28
CA TYR A 92 10.47 -5.85 -1.97
C TYR A 92 9.55 -5.88 -3.18
N PRO A 93 8.63 -4.91 -3.34
CA PRO A 93 7.58 -5.00 -4.36
C PRO A 93 8.17 -4.65 -5.73
N VAL A 94 8.98 -5.54 -6.31
CA VAL A 94 9.67 -5.32 -7.59
C VAL A 94 8.67 -4.95 -8.67
N ASP A 95 7.51 -5.58 -8.70
CA ASP A 95 6.39 -5.28 -9.59
C ASP A 95 5.98 -3.81 -9.58
N TYR A 96 5.84 -3.25 -8.38
CA TYR A 96 5.50 -1.84 -8.19
C TYR A 96 6.58 -0.91 -8.76
N HIS A 97 7.84 -1.26 -8.52
CA HIS A 97 8.96 -0.50 -9.08
C HIS A 97 9.03 -0.63 -10.60
N LEU A 98 8.82 -1.83 -11.15
CA LEU A 98 8.82 -2.06 -12.59
C LEU A 98 7.69 -1.33 -13.30
N GLN A 99 6.49 -1.35 -12.72
CA GLN A 99 5.36 -0.55 -13.17
C GLN A 99 5.72 0.95 -13.21
N TYR A 100 6.30 1.45 -12.11
CA TYR A 100 6.73 2.84 -12.00
C TYR A 100 7.79 3.20 -13.06
N LEU A 101 8.82 2.37 -13.21
CA LEU A 101 9.90 2.58 -14.18
C LEU A 101 9.38 2.51 -15.62
N ASN A 102 8.40 1.66 -15.91
CA ASN A 102 7.75 1.61 -17.21
C ASN A 102 7.04 2.91 -17.54
N ASN A 103 6.26 3.44 -16.61
CA ASN A 103 5.60 4.73 -16.83
C ASN A 103 6.61 5.88 -16.97
N LEU A 104 7.71 5.84 -16.22
CA LEU A 104 8.76 6.85 -16.29
C LEU A 104 9.55 6.81 -17.62
N PHE A 105 10.00 5.63 -18.06
CA PHE A 105 10.91 5.51 -19.20
C PHE A 105 10.16 5.37 -20.52
N GLU A 106 9.13 4.51 -20.57
CA GLU A 106 8.35 4.30 -21.80
C GLU A 106 7.33 5.41 -22.02
N GLY A 107 6.66 5.87 -20.96
CA GLY A 107 5.71 6.98 -21.04
C GLY A 107 6.36 8.31 -21.47
N LYS A 108 7.69 8.42 -21.38
CA LYS A 108 8.48 9.58 -21.80
C LYS A 108 9.35 9.33 -23.03
N LYS A 109 9.10 8.23 -23.76
CA LYS A 109 9.88 7.85 -24.95
C LYS A 109 9.90 8.95 -26.02
N ASP A 110 8.78 9.63 -26.24
CA ASP A 110 8.70 10.72 -27.23
C ASP A 110 9.47 11.97 -26.78
N ASP A 111 9.45 12.28 -25.48
CA ASP A 111 10.23 13.40 -24.92
C ASP A 111 11.73 13.12 -25.05
N LEU A 112 12.16 11.89 -24.73
CA LEU A 112 13.52 11.42 -24.93
C LEU A 112 13.93 11.51 -26.41
N ARG A 113 13.07 11.04 -27.32
CA ARG A 113 13.30 11.12 -28.76
C ARG A 113 13.53 12.56 -29.23
N LYS A 114 12.67 13.50 -28.81
CA LYS A 114 12.81 14.93 -29.13
C LYS A 114 14.12 15.50 -28.58
N LEU A 115 14.51 15.15 -27.36
CA LEU A 115 15.79 15.58 -26.77
C LEU A 115 16.98 15.11 -27.61
N ILE A 116 16.97 13.85 -28.03
CA ILE A 116 18.05 13.25 -28.85
C ILE A 116 18.09 13.89 -30.24
N GLU A 117 16.94 14.09 -30.89
CA GLU A 117 16.86 14.77 -32.19
C GLU A 117 17.38 16.20 -32.12
N ASN A 118 17.07 16.93 -31.04
CA ASN A 118 17.57 18.29 -30.81
C ASN A 118 19.07 18.30 -30.48
N GLY A 119 19.56 17.36 -29.68
CA GLY A 119 20.99 17.17 -29.42
C GLY A 119 21.78 16.88 -30.69
N ASN A 120 21.21 16.08 -31.60
CA ASN A 120 21.76 15.79 -32.92
C ASN A 120 21.77 16.99 -33.89
N LYS A 121 21.11 18.10 -33.54
CA LYS A 121 21.17 19.36 -34.31
C LYS A 121 22.16 20.37 -33.71
N ARG A 122 22.67 20.15 -32.49
CA ARG A 122 23.61 21.07 -31.85
C ARG A 122 24.97 21.05 -32.58
N LYS A 123 25.57 22.23 -32.74
CA LYS A 123 26.96 22.44 -33.18
C LYS A 123 27.92 22.13 -32.03
N VAL A 124 28.01 20.86 -31.65
CA VAL A 124 28.98 20.34 -30.67
C VAL A 124 29.90 19.37 -31.40
N GLU A 125 31.16 19.34 -30.98
CA GLU A 125 32.16 18.39 -31.47
C GLU A 125 31.63 16.94 -31.37
N SER A 126 31.81 16.14 -32.42
CA SER A 126 31.23 14.80 -32.54
C SER A 126 31.56 13.90 -31.33
N SER A 127 32.75 14.06 -30.75
CA SER A 127 33.23 13.35 -29.56
C SER A 127 32.50 13.71 -28.27
N LYS A 128 31.87 14.89 -28.19
CA LYS A 128 31.17 15.40 -26.99
C LYS A 128 29.64 15.42 -27.14
N ARG A 129 29.12 14.99 -28.30
CA ARG A 129 27.69 15.00 -28.57
C ARG A 129 26.92 14.02 -27.69
N LEU A 130 27.44 12.81 -27.49
CA LEU A 130 26.83 11.81 -26.61
C LEU A 130 26.74 12.33 -25.17
N ASP A 131 27.82 12.92 -24.67
CA ASP A 131 27.88 13.54 -23.35
C ASP A 131 26.78 14.58 -23.16
N ALA A 132 26.64 15.52 -24.11
CA ALA A 132 25.63 16.56 -24.02
C ALA A 132 24.19 16.01 -24.02
N ILE A 133 23.94 14.93 -24.78
CA ILE A 133 22.64 14.24 -24.79
C ILE A 133 22.38 13.56 -23.44
N LEU A 134 23.38 12.87 -22.88
CA LEU A 134 23.25 12.20 -21.58
C LEU A 134 23.00 13.20 -20.44
N GLU A 135 23.64 14.36 -20.45
CA GLU A 135 23.36 15.43 -19.47
C GLU A 135 21.90 15.92 -19.55
N ASP A 136 21.35 16.06 -20.75
CA ASP A 136 19.95 16.47 -20.92
C ASP A 136 18.97 15.38 -20.45
N VAL A 137 19.30 14.11 -20.70
CA VAL A 137 18.54 12.96 -20.19
C VAL A 137 18.59 12.91 -18.67
N ILE A 138 19.76 13.12 -18.05
CA ILE A 138 19.90 13.18 -16.60
C ILE A 138 19.04 14.30 -16.03
N LYS A 139 19.11 15.51 -16.60
CA LYS A 139 18.26 16.64 -16.16
C LYS A 139 16.77 16.33 -16.30
N LEU A 140 16.36 15.67 -17.39
CA LEU A 140 14.98 15.23 -17.56
C LEU A 140 14.58 14.26 -16.43
N MET A 141 15.39 13.23 -16.18
CA MET A 141 15.12 12.23 -15.13
C MET A 141 15.11 12.87 -13.74
N GLU A 142 16.07 13.72 -13.43
CA GLU A 142 16.13 14.48 -12.18
C GLU A 142 14.89 15.37 -12.02
N ALA A 143 14.42 16.04 -13.09
CA ALA A 143 13.20 16.85 -13.04
C ALA A 143 11.94 16.00 -12.82
N GLN A 144 11.84 14.81 -13.43
CA GLN A 144 10.72 13.89 -13.19
C GLN A 144 10.76 13.24 -11.80
N CYS A 145 11.95 13.14 -11.21
CA CYS A 145 12.17 12.62 -9.86
C CYS A 145 12.20 13.73 -8.79
N ALA A 146 12.26 14.99 -9.19
CA ALA A 146 12.27 16.14 -8.30
C ALA A 146 10.86 16.37 -7.75
N VAL A 147 10.78 16.64 -6.46
CA VAL A 147 9.55 17.09 -5.82
C VAL A 147 9.31 18.54 -6.27
N THR A 148 8.17 18.82 -6.89
CA THR A 148 7.65 20.19 -6.98
C THR A 148 7.33 20.66 -5.57
N TYR A 149 8.26 21.40 -4.97
CA TYR A 149 7.97 22.19 -3.77
C TYR A 149 7.15 23.40 -4.22
N LEU A 150 5.90 23.50 -3.76
CA LEU A 150 5.19 24.78 -3.81
C LEU A 150 5.88 25.71 -2.80
N GLU A 151 6.40 26.83 -3.28
CA GLU A 151 6.97 27.88 -2.42
C GLU A 151 5.95 28.31 -1.35
N GLY A 152 6.31 28.15 -0.07
CA GLY A 152 5.48 28.53 1.06
C GLY A 152 4.99 27.39 1.96
N GLU A 153 5.14 26.12 1.56
CA GLU A 153 4.93 24.98 2.47
C GLU A 153 6.27 24.53 3.09
N GLU A 154 6.50 24.89 4.35
CA GLU A 154 7.57 24.26 5.14
C GLU A 154 7.35 22.74 5.18
N VAL A 155 8.47 22.04 4.96
CA VAL A 155 8.70 20.59 4.94
C VAL A 155 7.66 19.78 5.75
N HIS A 156 7.31 18.59 5.23
CA HIS A 156 6.62 17.48 5.91
C HIS A 156 5.15 17.23 5.49
N SER A 157 4.89 17.19 4.18
CA SER A 157 4.01 16.16 3.62
C SER A 157 4.73 14.80 3.66
N SER A 158 3.96 13.73 3.78
CA SER A 158 4.49 12.37 3.95
C SER A 158 5.37 11.99 2.72
N PRO A 159 6.63 11.55 2.89
CA PRO A 159 7.51 11.25 1.76
C PRO A 159 7.22 9.84 1.25
N VAL A 160 6.17 9.62 0.44
CA VAL A 160 5.69 8.23 0.26
C VAL A 160 5.70 7.66 -1.16
N VAL A 161 6.08 8.35 -2.26
CA VAL A 161 6.26 7.62 -3.57
C VAL A 161 7.60 7.82 -4.28
N GLN A 162 8.47 8.74 -3.85
CA GLN A 162 9.75 8.99 -4.57
C GLN A 162 11.02 8.57 -3.81
N SER A 163 10.93 7.71 -2.78
CA SER A 163 12.13 7.43 -1.96
C SER A 163 13.23 6.67 -2.71
N PHE A 164 12.89 5.70 -3.57
CA PHE A 164 13.91 4.89 -4.24
C PHE A 164 14.57 5.62 -5.41
N LEU A 165 13.79 6.32 -6.25
CA LEU A 165 14.33 7.10 -7.37
C LEU A 165 15.19 8.27 -6.89
N ARG A 166 14.86 8.86 -5.73
CA ARG A 166 15.70 9.89 -5.10
C ARG A 166 17.06 9.34 -4.67
N ASN A 167 17.13 8.06 -4.35
CA ASN A 167 18.36 7.38 -3.94
C ASN A 167 19.13 6.81 -5.14
N LEU A 168 18.59 6.87 -6.36
CA LEU A 168 19.37 6.68 -7.57
C LEU A 168 20.26 7.90 -7.77
N ASN A 169 21.59 7.69 -7.75
CA ASN A 169 22.53 8.76 -8.02
C ASN A 169 22.63 8.97 -9.54
N TRP A 170 21.80 9.85 -10.10
CA TRP A 170 21.77 10.11 -11.55
C TRP A 170 23.09 10.65 -12.11
N ARG A 171 23.98 11.21 -11.28
CA ARG A 171 25.31 11.66 -11.72
C ARG A 171 26.19 10.52 -12.22
N HIS A 172 26.03 9.31 -11.67
CA HIS A 172 26.78 8.13 -12.11
C HIS A 172 26.16 7.43 -13.32
N LEU A 173 24.94 7.79 -13.72
CA LEU A 173 24.29 7.21 -14.89
C LEU A 173 25.11 7.45 -16.17
N LYS A 174 25.68 8.65 -16.32
CA LYS A 174 26.51 8.99 -17.48
C LYS A 174 27.71 8.06 -17.59
N GLU A 175 28.46 7.92 -16.50
CA GLU A 175 29.64 7.05 -16.44
C GLU A 175 29.26 5.58 -16.65
N PHE A 176 28.14 5.14 -16.08
CA PHE A 176 27.59 3.80 -16.29
C PHE A 176 27.33 3.48 -17.76
N ILE A 177 26.65 4.38 -18.46
CA ILE A 177 26.33 4.23 -19.88
C ILE A 177 27.61 4.21 -20.73
N LEU A 178 28.55 5.12 -20.43
CA LEU A 178 29.80 5.24 -21.19
C LEU A 178 30.72 4.02 -20.98
N GLU A 179 30.86 3.51 -19.75
CA GLU A 179 31.72 2.36 -19.46
C GLU A 179 31.20 1.06 -20.08
N ARG A 180 29.87 0.87 -20.11
CA ARG A 180 29.27 -0.34 -20.70
C ARG A 180 29.31 -0.31 -22.23
N ASN A 181 29.34 0.89 -22.83
CA ASN A 181 29.43 1.10 -24.28
C ASN A 181 28.41 0.27 -25.10
N ARG A 182 27.19 0.08 -24.55
CA ARG A 182 26.12 -0.74 -25.17
C ARG A 182 25.10 0.08 -25.96
N VAL A 183 25.08 1.40 -25.78
CA VAL A 183 24.14 2.30 -26.47
C VAL A 183 24.58 2.46 -27.93
N LYS A 184 23.74 1.98 -28.85
CA LYS A 184 24.06 1.95 -30.29
C LYS A 184 23.53 3.22 -30.96
N VAL A 185 24.37 3.84 -31.79
CA VAL A 185 24.10 5.15 -32.42
C VAL A 185 23.68 5.02 -33.90
N LYS A 186 23.24 3.84 -34.36
CA LYS A 186 22.92 3.61 -35.78
C LYS A 186 21.68 4.38 -36.25
N SER A 187 20.70 4.59 -35.36
CA SER A 187 19.52 5.42 -35.62
C SER A 187 19.01 6.05 -34.32
N VAL A 188 18.22 7.13 -34.42
CA VAL A 188 17.59 7.76 -33.25
C VAL A 188 16.69 6.77 -32.50
N SER A 189 15.93 5.94 -33.21
CA SER A 189 15.04 4.96 -32.57
C SER A 189 15.83 3.89 -31.80
N GLU A 190 16.88 3.33 -32.42
CA GLU A 190 17.72 2.32 -31.79
C GLU A 190 18.49 2.90 -30.59
N PHE A 191 18.90 4.17 -30.68
CA PHE A 191 19.51 4.88 -29.56
C PHE A 191 18.53 5.03 -28.39
N VAL A 192 17.29 5.47 -28.64
CA VAL A 192 16.25 5.61 -27.59
C VAL A 192 15.98 4.26 -26.92
N ASP A 193 15.81 3.21 -27.71
CA ASP A 193 15.50 1.87 -27.20
C ASP A 193 16.65 1.31 -26.35
N THR A 194 17.90 1.43 -26.82
CA THR A 194 19.08 0.97 -26.07
C THR A 194 19.35 1.82 -24.82
N LEU A 195 19.05 3.13 -24.87
CA LEU A 195 19.12 4.00 -23.70
C LEU A 195 18.09 3.61 -22.64
N ILE A 196 16.85 3.35 -23.04
CA ILE A 196 15.79 2.88 -22.12
C ILE A 196 16.21 1.54 -21.50
N ASP A 197 16.73 0.60 -22.29
CA ASP A 197 17.25 -0.67 -21.78
C ASP A 197 18.32 -0.43 -20.69
N GLU A 198 19.30 0.46 -20.92
CA GLU A 198 20.33 0.77 -19.94
C GLU A 198 19.81 1.55 -18.70
N LEU A 199 18.79 2.40 -18.85
CA LEU A 199 18.10 3.07 -17.73
C LEU A 199 17.41 2.05 -16.81
N TYR A 200 16.74 1.05 -17.40
CA TYR A 200 16.18 -0.06 -16.64
C TYR A 200 17.27 -0.81 -15.91
N VAL A 201 18.32 -1.22 -16.62
CA VAL A 201 19.48 -1.94 -16.06
C VAL A 201 20.06 -1.16 -14.86
N TYR A 202 20.27 0.14 -15.00
CA TYR A 202 20.78 1.02 -13.96
C TYR A 202 19.91 1.04 -12.70
N ALA A 203 18.61 1.32 -12.87
CA ALA A 203 17.66 1.31 -11.77
C ALA A 203 17.53 -0.08 -11.15
N TYR A 204 17.64 -1.14 -11.96
CA TYR A 204 17.44 -2.50 -11.53
C TYR A 204 18.58 -3.04 -10.66
N ILE A 205 19.84 -2.70 -10.97
CA ILE A 205 20.97 -2.98 -10.07
C ILE A 205 20.66 -2.43 -8.68
N TYR A 206 20.19 -1.18 -8.64
CA TYR A 206 19.86 -0.53 -7.38
C TYR A 206 18.77 -1.28 -6.60
N LEU A 207 17.69 -1.70 -7.27
CA LEU A 207 16.61 -2.48 -6.66
C LEU A 207 17.10 -3.84 -6.18
N LEU A 208 17.90 -4.54 -6.98
CA LEU A 208 18.41 -5.88 -6.66
C LEU A 208 19.38 -5.84 -5.48
N VAL A 209 20.29 -4.88 -5.43
CA VAL A 209 21.22 -4.72 -4.30
C VAL A 209 20.44 -4.45 -3.02
N ASN A 210 19.49 -3.50 -3.05
CA ASN A 210 18.63 -3.25 -1.90
C ASN A 210 17.79 -4.48 -1.54
N TYR A 211 17.29 -5.23 -2.52
CA TYR A 211 16.61 -6.50 -2.29
C TYR A 211 17.52 -7.52 -1.59
N LYS A 212 18.75 -7.74 -2.08
CA LYS A 212 19.72 -8.68 -1.48
C LYS A 212 20.09 -8.27 -0.05
N ARG A 213 20.24 -6.97 0.21
CA ARG A 213 20.46 -6.43 1.56
C ARG A 213 19.25 -6.67 2.46
N ASN A 214 18.04 -6.50 1.95
CA ASN A 214 16.81 -6.53 2.75
C ASN A 214 16.22 -7.94 2.90
N ASN A 215 16.69 -8.91 2.11
CA ASN A 215 16.19 -10.27 2.11
C ASN A 215 17.10 -11.16 2.96
N PHE A 216 16.62 -11.53 4.16
CA PHE A 216 17.12 -12.70 4.84
C PHE A 216 16.42 -13.91 4.20
N PHE A 217 17.16 -14.74 3.44
CA PHE A 217 16.71 -16.08 3.07
C PHE A 217 16.50 -16.87 4.37
N ASP A 218 15.27 -16.85 4.89
CA ASP A 218 14.90 -17.72 5.99
C ASP A 218 14.76 -19.13 5.39
N PHE A 219 15.82 -19.94 5.53
CA PHE A 219 15.89 -21.34 5.05
C PHE A 219 14.78 -22.22 5.62
N VAL A 220 14.04 -21.72 6.61
CA VAL A 220 12.82 -22.34 7.10
C VAL A 220 11.63 -21.83 6.29
N ARG A 221 11.56 -22.25 5.03
CA ARG A 221 10.29 -22.45 4.32
C ARG A 221 9.48 -23.43 5.17
N ARG A 222 8.85 -22.96 6.25
CA ARG A 222 7.87 -23.76 6.98
C ARG A 222 6.75 -23.98 5.96
N LYS A 223 6.63 -25.23 5.50
CA LYS A 223 5.44 -25.67 4.77
C LYS A 223 4.22 -25.13 5.51
N ARG A 224 3.29 -24.54 4.74
CA ARG A 224 2.01 -24.03 5.22
C ARG A 224 1.43 -25.07 6.17
N SER A 225 1.45 -24.78 7.48
CA SER A 225 0.79 -25.65 8.44
C SER A 225 -0.55 -24.99 8.72
N TYR A 226 -1.59 -25.55 8.12
CA TYR A 226 -2.98 -25.32 8.49
C TYR A 226 -3.14 -25.82 9.94
N ARG A 227 -2.77 -24.97 10.91
CA ARG A 227 -2.87 -25.23 12.35
C ARG A 227 -3.86 -24.22 12.91
N HIS A 228 -4.66 -24.67 13.86
CA HIS A 228 -5.72 -23.86 14.48
C HIS A 228 -5.22 -22.46 14.88
N CYS A 229 -5.91 -21.43 14.36
CA CYS A 229 -5.59 -20.02 14.55
C CYS A 229 -5.69 -19.54 16.01
N SER A 230 -6.42 -20.25 16.87
CA SER A 230 -6.71 -19.84 18.25
C SER A 230 -5.51 -19.88 19.20
N GLU A 231 -4.58 -20.83 19.03
CA GLU A 231 -3.51 -21.07 20.02
C GLU A 231 -2.21 -20.32 19.72
N ASN A 232 -2.06 -19.74 18.53
CA ASN A 232 -0.76 -19.24 18.07
C ASN A 232 -0.86 -17.98 17.18
N VAL A 233 -1.81 -17.07 17.45
CA VAL A 233 -1.95 -15.76 16.76
C VAL A 233 -0.62 -15.00 16.62
N GLY A 234 0.31 -15.18 17.58
CA GLY A 234 1.67 -14.58 17.55
C GLY A 234 2.78 -15.39 16.85
N LYS A 235 2.52 -16.60 16.32
CA LYS A 235 3.51 -17.43 15.57
C LYS A 235 3.14 -17.64 14.10
N ASP A 236 2.01 -17.09 13.68
CA ASP A 236 1.52 -17.16 12.31
C ASP A 236 2.26 -16.13 11.44
N LEU A 237 2.84 -16.58 10.32
CA LEU A 237 3.71 -15.77 9.47
C LEU A 237 2.95 -14.99 8.39
N GLY A 238 1.62 -15.02 8.40
CA GLY A 238 0.81 -14.34 7.38
C GLY A 238 0.75 -15.07 6.06
N LEU A 239 -0.17 -14.66 5.18
CA LEU A 239 -0.13 -15.10 3.79
C LEU A 239 0.87 -14.24 3.00
N GLU A 240 1.75 -14.92 2.26
CA GLU A 240 2.65 -14.28 1.30
C GLU A 240 1.85 -13.65 0.17
N LEU A 241 2.31 -12.48 -0.28
CA LEU A 241 1.62 -11.67 -1.28
C LEU A 241 2.17 -12.03 -2.66
N ARG A 242 1.32 -12.58 -3.52
CA ARG A 242 1.72 -12.91 -4.90
C ARG A 242 1.95 -11.65 -5.72
N SER A 243 2.75 -11.80 -6.78
CA SER A 243 2.95 -10.79 -7.82
C SER A 243 1.61 -10.39 -8.42
N TYR A 244 1.31 -9.09 -8.37
CA TYR A 244 0.06 -8.57 -8.93
C TYR A 244 0.16 -8.25 -10.42
N LEU A 245 1.39 -8.21 -10.97
CA LEU A 245 1.63 -8.19 -12.41
C LEU A 245 1.58 -9.60 -13.02
N GLY A 246 1.46 -10.64 -12.20
CA GLY A 246 1.48 -12.04 -12.65
C GLY A 246 2.87 -12.51 -13.08
N LEU A 247 3.94 -11.98 -12.46
CA LEU A 247 5.31 -12.39 -12.69
C LEU A 247 5.61 -13.66 -11.86
N GLY A 248 5.66 -14.82 -12.51
CA GLY A 248 5.84 -16.10 -11.84
C GLY A 248 5.82 -17.31 -12.79
N PRO A 249 6.19 -18.49 -12.28
CA PRO A 249 6.53 -19.67 -13.10
C PRO A 249 5.34 -20.35 -13.80
N ASP A 250 4.10 -19.85 -13.67
CA ASP A 250 2.97 -20.43 -14.39
C ASP A 250 3.13 -20.30 -15.92
N ASP A 251 3.99 -19.38 -16.40
CA ASP A 251 4.27 -19.14 -17.83
C ASP A 251 5.74 -19.44 -18.24
N ALA A 252 6.58 -19.93 -17.33
CA ALA A 252 7.95 -20.35 -17.65
C ALA A 252 8.01 -21.88 -17.60
N GLU A 253 8.13 -22.54 -18.75
CA GLU A 253 8.17 -24.01 -18.96
C GLU A 253 9.27 -24.79 -18.18
N GLY A 254 9.86 -24.22 -17.14
CA GLY A 254 10.74 -24.97 -16.25
C GLY A 254 11.09 -24.20 -14.99
N ALA A 255 10.41 -24.49 -13.88
CA ALA A 255 11.05 -24.58 -12.56
C ALA A 255 10.10 -25.11 -11.48
N VAL A 256 10.39 -26.35 -11.06
CA VAL A 256 10.08 -26.98 -9.77
C VAL A 256 8.63 -27.37 -9.53
N ASN A 257 8.37 -28.66 -9.75
CA ASN A 257 7.24 -29.44 -9.24
C ASN A 257 6.89 -29.06 -7.79
N VAL A 258 5.91 -28.16 -7.64
CA VAL A 258 5.06 -28.14 -6.46
C VAL A 258 4.08 -29.29 -6.68
N PRO A 259 4.05 -30.33 -5.83
CA PRO A 259 3.16 -31.46 -6.06
C PRO A 259 1.72 -30.97 -6.14
N ASP A 260 1.06 -31.31 -7.25
CA ASP A 260 -0.33 -31.04 -7.68
C ASP A 260 -1.39 -31.51 -6.68
N THR A 261 -1.32 -31.01 -5.45
CA THR A 261 -2.35 -31.22 -4.42
C THR A 261 -2.93 -29.89 -3.94
N VAL A 262 -2.79 -28.84 -4.76
CA VAL A 262 -3.53 -27.59 -4.60
C VAL A 262 -4.94 -27.84 -5.14
N VAL A 263 -5.89 -27.86 -4.20
CA VAL A 263 -7.34 -28.02 -4.38
C VAL A 263 -7.84 -27.44 -5.72
N GLN A 264 -8.55 -28.27 -6.47
CA GLN A 264 -9.35 -27.96 -7.67
C GLN A 264 -10.47 -26.94 -7.36
N GLY A 265 -10.12 -25.71 -7.00
CA GLY A 265 -11.03 -24.59 -6.90
C GLY A 265 -10.55 -23.49 -7.84
N GLU A 266 -11.31 -23.20 -8.90
CA GLU A 266 -11.02 -22.07 -9.77
C GLU A 266 -10.99 -20.77 -8.96
N SER A 267 -9.88 -20.04 -9.03
CA SER A 267 -9.74 -18.69 -8.47
C SER A 267 -10.99 -17.84 -8.70
N ILE A 268 -11.38 -17.03 -7.70
CA ILE A 268 -12.59 -16.21 -7.79
C ILE A 268 -12.51 -15.18 -8.91
N VAL A 269 -11.33 -14.64 -9.16
CA VAL A 269 -11.11 -13.68 -10.24
C VAL A 269 -10.11 -14.26 -11.24
N GLU A 270 -10.34 -13.99 -12.53
CA GLU A 270 -9.30 -14.12 -13.55
C GLU A 270 -8.06 -13.30 -13.13
N PRO A 271 -6.84 -13.69 -13.54
CA PRO A 271 -5.67 -12.83 -13.37
C PRO A 271 -5.96 -11.41 -13.87
N ALA A 272 -5.62 -10.41 -13.06
CA ALA A 272 -5.92 -9.02 -13.37
C ALA A 272 -5.29 -8.65 -14.73
N LYS A 273 -6.14 -8.22 -15.68
CA LYS A 273 -5.69 -7.69 -16.99
C LYS A 273 -5.28 -6.22 -16.88
N TYR A 274 -5.67 -5.56 -15.79
CA TYR A 274 -5.50 -4.14 -15.56
C TYR A 274 -5.08 -3.89 -14.12
N VAL A 275 -4.27 -2.86 -13.92
CA VAL A 275 -3.93 -2.29 -12.61
C VAL A 275 -4.14 -0.79 -12.65
N LEU A 276 -4.23 -0.14 -11.49
CA LEU A 276 -4.25 1.31 -11.44
C LEU A 276 -2.95 1.88 -11.98
N ASN A 277 -3.03 2.90 -12.84
CA ASN A 277 -1.86 3.61 -13.31
C ASN A 277 -1.21 4.42 -12.18
N ILE A 278 0.04 4.81 -12.38
CA ILE A 278 0.85 5.37 -11.30
C ILE A 278 0.38 6.76 -10.86
N GLU A 279 -0.18 7.56 -11.76
CA GLU A 279 -0.77 8.86 -11.46
C GLU A 279 -1.96 8.69 -10.51
N THR A 280 -2.87 7.76 -10.81
CA THR A 280 -4.03 7.48 -9.95
C THR A 280 -3.59 6.94 -8.60
N VAL A 281 -2.59 6.06 -8.55
CA VAL A 281 -2.03 5.55 -7.27
C VAL A 281 -1.44 6.68 -6.43
N LYS A 282 -0.75 7.66 -7.03
CA LYS A 282 -0.22 8.84 -6.32
C LYS A 282 -1.35 9.68 -5.73
N GLU A 283 -2.40 9.96 -6.50
CA GLU A 283 -3.55 10.72 -6.01
C GLU A 283 -4.27 10.01 -4.85
N ILE A 284 -4.44 8.69 -4.95
CA ILE A 284 -5.01 7.86 -3.87
C ILE A 284 -4.12 7.92 -2.63
N GLN A 285 -2.80 7.82 -2.81
CA GLN A 285 -1.87 7.90 -1.71
C GLN A 285 -1.91 9.25 -0.99
N GLU A 286 -1.94 10.35 -1.74
CA GLU A 286 -2.06 11.70 -1.18
C GLU A 286 -3.35 11.85 -0.37
N SER A 287 -4.45 11.30 -0.88
CA SER A 287 -5.72 11.26 -0.17
C SER A 287 -5.65 10.43 1.11
N LEU A 288 -5.11 9.20 1.06
CA LEU A 288 -4.87 8.37 2.25
C LEU A 288 -3.94 9.07 3.26
N ALA A 289 -2.91 9.78 2.81
CA ALA A 289 -1.98 10.49 3.68
C ALA A 289 -2.63 11.71 4.36
N ARG A 290 -3.63 12.32 3.71
CA ARG A 290 -4.40 13.44 4.24
C ARG A 290 -5.54 12.97 5.14
N TYR A 291 -6.45 12.16 4.63
CA TYR A 291 -7.72 11.82 5.28
C TYR A 291 -7.67 10.51 6.06
N GLY A 292 -6.77 9.59 5.70
CA GLY A 292 -6.65 8.27 6.31
C GLY A 292 -7.62 7.22 5.76
N VAL A 293 -8.47 7.59 4.80
CA VAL A 293 -9.43 6.70 4.11
C VAL A 293 -9.66 7.19 2.69
N VAL A 294 -9.92 6.25 1.78
CA VAL A 294 -10.36 6.47 0.40
C VAL A 294 -11.43 5.45 0.04
N VAL A 295 -12.29 5.82 -0.91
CA VAL A 295 -13.34 4.97 -1.45
C VAL A 295 -13.19 4.89 -2.97
N LEU A 296 -12.92 3.71 -3.49
CA LEU A 296 -12.82 3.44 -4.92
C LEU A 296 -14.19 2.99 -5.41
N LYS A 297 -14.84 3.79 -6.26
CA LYS A 297 -16.21 3.55 -6.72
C LYS A 297 -16.21 2.68 -7.98
N ASN A 298 -17.11 1.70 -8.04
CA ASN A 298 -17.28 0.74 -9.14
C ASN A 298 -15.96 0.06 -9.55
N PHE A 299 -15.17 -0.34 -8.56
CA PHE A 299 -13.81 -0.85 -8.77
C PHE A 299 -13.79 -2.33 -9.19
N LEU A 300 -14.68 -3.14 -8.63
CA LEU A 300 -14.77 -4.57 -8.93
C LEU A 300 -15.93 -4.87 -9.89
N ARG A 301 -15.78 -5.93 -10.70
CA ARG A 301 -16.81 -6.35 -11.66
C ARG A 301 -17.97 -7.03 -10.94
N LYS A 302 -19.19 -6.83 -11.43
CA LYS A 302 -20.40 -7.48 -10.90
C LYS A 302 -20.29 -9.01 -10.82
N VAL A 303 -19.73 -9.63 -11.86
CA VAL A 303 -19.56 -11.10 -11.93
C VAL A 303 -18.66 -11.62 -10.80
N ASP A 304 -17.57 -10.90 -10.50
CA ASP A 304 -16.68 -11.27 -9.39
C ASP A 304 -17.43 -11.17 -8.05
N MET A 305 -18.25 -10.12 -7.88
CA MET A 305 -19.06 -9.93 -6.66
C MET A 305 -20.10 -11.04 -6.45
N GLU A 306 -20.73 -11.51 -7.51
CA GLU A 306 -21.67 -12.63 -7.45
C GLU A 306 -20.97 -13.93 -7.03
N LYS A 307 -19.78 -14.21 -7.59
CA LYS A 307 -18.97 -15.37 -7.23
C LYS A 307 -18.50 -15.31 -5.77
N ILE A 308 -18.01 -14.15 -5.32
CA ILE A 308 -17.62 -13.92 -3.92
C ILE A 308 -18.77 -14.22 -2.97
N ARG A 309 -19.96 -13.69 -3.26
CA ARG A 309 -21.15 -13.88 -2.41
C ARG A 309 -21.58 -15.34 -2.34
N LYS A 310 -21.53 -16.04 -3.47
CA LYS A 310 -21.85 -17.48 -3.54
C LYS A 310 -20.85 -18.31 -2.72
N ASP A 311 -19.55 -18.07 -2.87
CA ASP A 311 -18.51 -18.84 -2.17
C ASP A 311 -18.46 -18.61 -0.66
N LEU A 312 -18.99 -17.46 -0.21
CA LEU A 312 -19.20 -17.10 1.20
C LEU A 312 -20.60 -17.45 1.73
N PHE A 313 -21.43 -18.12 0.94
CA PHE A 313 -22.80 -18.52 1.29
C PHE A 313 -23.76 -17.36 1.62
N LEU A 314 -23.49 -16.16 1.11
CA LEU A 314 -24.29 -14.94 1.37
C LEU A 314 -25.57 -14.86 0.52
N ASP A 315 -25.75 -15.80 -0.41
CA ASP A 315 -26.99 -16.05 -1.13
C ASP A 315 -28.05 -16.72 -0.24
N LYS A 316 -27.64 -17.41 0.82
CA LYS A 316 -28.52 -18.10 1.78
C LYS A 316 -29.08 -17.13 2.84
N LYS A 317 -30.08 -16.35 2.44
CA LYS A 317 -30.64 -15.20 3.22
C LYS A 317 -31.06 -15.51 4.66
N GLU A 318 -31.53 -16.72 4.96
CA GLU A 318 -32.10 -17.06 6.27
C GLU A 318 -31.12 -17.77 7.21
N MET A 319 -29.95 -18.19 6.72
CA MET A 319 -29.02 -18.99 7.52
C MET A 319 -27.93 -18.13 8.16
N ASN A 320 -27.45 -18.58 9.32
CA ASN A 320 -26.16 -18.12 9.82
C ASN A 320 -25.08 -18.76 8.93
N VAL A 321 -24.26 -17.94 8.27
CA VAL A 321 -23.20 -18.42 7.37
C VAL A 321 -22.02 -19.03 8.10
N SER A 322 -21.87 -18.75 9.39
CA SER A 322 -20.67 -19.10 10.16
C SER A 322 -20.53 -20.61 10.36
N PRO A 323 -21.57 -21.37 10.74
CA PRO A 323 -21.51 -22.83 10.73
C PRO A 323 -21.17 -23.41 9.36
N LEU A 324 -21.70 -22.84 8.27
CA LEU A 324 -21.43 -23.31 6.91
C LEU A 324 -19.95 -23.11 6.53
N LEU A 325 -19.36 -21.98 6.93
CA LEU A 325 -17.95 -21.71 6.71
C LEU A 325 -17.07 -22.63 7.56
N MET A 326 -17.40 -22.82 8.84
CA MET A 326 -16.67 -23.72 9.73
C MET A 326 -16.74 -25.18 9.27
N ASP A 327 -17.87 -25.62 8.71
CA ASP A 327 -18.05 -26.96 8.12
C ASP A 327 -17.24 -27.13 6.81
N LYS A 328 -17.15 -26.05 6.01
CA LYS A 328 -16.34 -26.03 4.77
C LYS A 328 -14.84 -26.12 5.06
N ASP A 329 -14.35 -25.51 6.15
CA ASP A 329 -12.95 -25.58 6.55
C ASP A 329 -12.75 -25.40 8.06
N ASN A 330 -12.20 -26.44 8.70
CA ASN A 330 -11.91 -26.50 10.14
C ASN A 330 -10.89 -25.45 10.63
N ASN A 331 -10.19 -24.75 9.73
CA ASN A 331 -9.28 -23.65 10.10
C ASN A 331 -10.01 -22.31 10.25
N ILE A 332 -11.28 -22.22 9.84
CA ILE A 332 -12.10 -21.03 10.02
C ILE A 332 -12.55 -20.94 11.46
N PHE A 333 -12.35 -19.78 12.06
CA PHE A 333 -12.75 -19.50 13.44
C PHE A 333 -13.70 -18.31 13.47
N CYS A 334 -14.79 -18.44 14.24
CA CYS A 334 -15.82 -17.42 14.32
C CYS A 334 -15.95 -16.86 15.73
N ILE A 335 -15.99 -15.53 15.86
CA ILE A 335 -16.18 -14.81 17.13
C ILE A 335 -17.30 -13.79 17.04
N ARG A 336 -17.85 -13.43 18.21
CA ARG A 336 -18.86 -12.38 18.36
C ARG A 336 -18.43 -11.40 19.44
N PRO A 337 -17.66 -10.35 19.09
CA PRO A 337 -17.15 -9.41 20.08
C PRO A 337 -18.25 -8.48 20.62
N THR A 338 -19.32 -8.23 19.85
CA THR A 338 -20.49 -7.47 20.30
C THR A 338 -21.78 -8.17 19.84
N ARG A 339 -22.92 -7.78 20.42
CA ARG A 339 -24.21 -8.37 20.02
C ARG A 339 -24.49 -8.10 18.54
N GLY A 340 -24.90 -9.13 17.82
CA GLY A 340 -25.28 -9.04 16.40
C GLY A 340 -24.12 -8.78 15.43
N ARG A 341 -22.86 -8.81 15.87
CA ARG A 341 -21.70 -8.71 14.97
C ARG A 341 -20.86 -9.97 15.05
N GLN A 342 -20.75 -10.67 13.93
CA GLN A 342 -20.05 -11.94 13.82
C GLN A 342 -18.86 -11.80 12.86
N TYR A 343 -17.69 -12.15 13.36
CA TYR A 343 -16.45 -12.20 12.59
C TYR A 343 -16.13 -13.65 12.28
N CYS A 344 -15.89 -13.97 11.01
CA CYS A 344 -15.39 -15.26 10.57
C CYS A 344 -13.97 -15.03 10.04
N ILE A 345 -12.97 -15.45 10.80
CA ILE A 345 -11.56 -15.35 10.41
C ILE A 345 -11.28 -16.43 9.38
N LEU A 346 -11.10 -16.01 8.13
CA LEU A 346 -10.88 -16.90 6.99
C LEU A 346 -9.39 -17.17 6.76
N ARG A 347 -8.51 -16.30 7.28
CA ARG A 347 -7.06 -16.41 7.06
C ARG A 347 -6.53 -17.79 7.43
N ASN A 348 -5.63 -18.32 6.61
CA ASN A 348 -5.04 -19.66 6.74
C ASN A 348 -6.06 -20.80 6.57
N SER A 349 -7.13 -20.58 5.80
CA SER A 349 -8.07 -21.63 5.34
C SER A 349 -7.97 -21.81 3.83
N LYS A 350 -8.42 -22.95 3.29
CA LYS A 350 -8.66 -23.16 1.86
C LYS A 350 -9.67 -22.16 1.30
N VAL A 351 -10.60 -21.68 2.11
CA VAL A 351 -11.52 -20.62 1.72
C VAL A 351 -10.76 -19.32 1.45
N SER A 352 -9.73 -18.97 2.24
CA SER A 352 -8.89 -17.79 1.95
C SER A 352 -8.14 -17.86 0.62
N ASP A 353 -7.80 -19.07 0.17
CA ASP A 353 -7.08 -19.27 -1.11
C ASP A 353 -7.91 -18.80 -2.30
N LEU A 354 -9.24 -18.99 -2.24
CA LEU A 354 -10.18 -18.55 -3.28
C LEU A 354 -10.11 -17.03 -3.52
N PHE A 355 -9.85 -16.26 -2.46
CA PHE A 355 -9.87 -14.80 -2.49
C PHE A 355 -8.48 -14.17 -2.66
N THR A 356 -7.41 -14.96 -2.78
CA THR A 356 -6.04 -14.44 -2.82
C THR A 356 -5.81 -13.51 -4.00
N ASN A 357 -6.37 -13.82 -5.18
CA ASN A 357 -6.18 -13.05 -6.41
C ASN A 357 -6.94 -11.71 -6.45
N LEU A 358 -7.93 -11.50 -5.57
CA LEU A 358 -8.61 -10.19 -5.46
C LEU A 358 -7.64 -9.09 -5.04
N GLN A 359 -6.63 -9.44 -4.26
CA GLN A 359 -5.65 -8.49 -3.76
C GLN A 359 -4.92 -7.75 -4.88
N HIS A 360 -4.76 -8.38 -6.05
CA HIS A 360 -4.06 -7.80 -7.20
C HIS A 360 -4.62 -6.44 -7.61
N TYR A 361 -5.90 -6.18 -7.40
CA TYR A 361 -6.53 -4.90 -7.76
C TYR A 361 -5.96 -3.72 -6.96
N TRP A 362 -5.62 -3.91 -5.68
CA TRP A 362 -5.20 -2.82 -4.79
C TRP A 362 -3.77 -2.96 -4.28
N MET A 363 -3.04 -4.03 -4.63
CA MET A 363 -1.68 -4.27 -4.14
C MET A 363 -0.71 -3.12 -4.43
N ASN A 364 -0.83 -2.46 -5.58
CA ASN A 364 -0.01 -1.29 -5.90
C ASN A 364 -0.29 -0.10 -4.98
N ILE A 365 -1.52 0.07 -4.49
CA ILE A 365 -1.86 1.06 -3.44
C ILE A 365 -1.20 0.67 -2.11
N ILE A 366 -1.27 -0.62 -1.73
CA ILE A 366 -0.64 -1.11 -0.48
C ILE A 366 0.85 -0.81 -0.50
N TYR A 367 1.54 -1.18 -1.57
CA TYR A 367 2.98 -0.98 -1.71
C TYR A 367 3.38 0.48 -1.84
N ALA A 368 2.56 1.30 -2.49
CA ALA A 368 2.76 2.74 -2.52
C ALA A 368 2.65 3.31 -1.10
N TYR A 369 1.59 2.99 -0.34
CA TYR A 369 1.32 3.60 0.97
C TYR A 369 2.22 3.07 2.10
N LEU A 370 2.57 1.79 2.06
CA LEU A 370 3.40 1.12 3.05
C LEU A 370 4.78 0.81 2.43
N PRO A 371 5.74 1.75 2.50
CA PRO A 371 7.05 1.54 1.90
C PRO A 371 7.82 0.41 2.59
N ILE A 372 8.26 -0.57 1.80
CA ILE A 372 9.05 -1.72 2.27
C ILE A 372 10.54 -1.45 2.09
N GLY A 373 11.32 -1.74 3.14
CA GLY A 373 12.78 -1.69 3.09
C GLY A 373 13.36 -0.28 3.22
N GLY A 374 14.54 -0.20 3.84
CA GLY A 374 15.35 1.02 3.80
C GLY A 374 16.10 1.10 2.49
N TYR A 375 15.68 1.99 1.60
CA TYR A 375 16.40 2.33 0.38
C TYR A 375 17.71 3.05 0.77
N GLN A 376 18.85 2.39 0.59
CA GLN A 376 20.16 3.03 0.71
C GLN A 376 20.75 3.26 -0.68
N ASN A 377 21.50 4.34 -0.78
CA ASN A 377 22.34 4.60 -1.93
C ASN A 377 23.32 3.44 -2.10
N VAL A 378 23.21 2.71 -3.20
CA VAL A 378 24.04 1.53 -3.47
C VAL A 378 25.51 1.89 -3.63
N TYR A 379 25.82 3.12 -4.04
CA TYR A 379 27.18 3.64 -4.11
C TYR A 379 27.84 3.84 -2.74
N ASP A 380 27.06 3.94 -1.66
CA ASP A 380 27.60 3.97 -0.29
C ASP A 380 27.89 2.54 0.22
N LEU A 381 27.25 1.53 -0.38
CA LEU A 381 27.35 0.12 0.01
C LEU A 381 28.44 -0.63 -0.76
N MET A 382 28.70 -0.24 -2.00
CA MET A 382 29.65 -0.90 -2.90
C MET A 382 30.54 0.15 -3.56
N GLU A 383 31.77 -0.23 -3.88
CA GLU A 383 32.66 0.63 -4.66
C GLU A 383 32.03 0.96 -6.02
N LYS A 384 32.13 2.22 -6.44
CA LYS A 384 31.62 2.72 -7.72
C LYS A 384 31.97 1.80 -8.89
N ASN A 385 33.25 1.45 -9.04
CA ASN A 385 33.72 0.61 -10.14
C ASN A 385 33.12 -0.80 -10.13
N ALA A 386 32.78 -1.34 -8.95
CA ALA A 386 32.13 -2.64 -8.84
C ALA A 386 30.67 -2.59 -9.35
N ILE A 387 29.98 -1.46 -9.16
CA ILE A 387 28.62 -1.24 -9.68
C ILE A 387 28.64 -1.04 -11.19
N LEU A 388 29.55 -0.18 -11.69
CA LEU A 388 29.61 0.16 -13.12
C LEU A 388 29.98 -1.06 -13.99
N LYS A 389 30.84 -1.94 -13.48
CA LYS A 389 31.34 -3.15 -14.15
C LYS A 389 30.62 -4.43 -13.69
N MET A 390 29.44 -4.30 -13.09
CA MET A 390 28.70 -5.46 -12.62
C MET A 390 28.13 -6.24 -13.81
N ASP A 391 28.67 -7.44 -14.02
CA ASP A 391 28.18 -8.38 -15.04
C ASP A 391 27.64 -9.69 -14.44
N ASP A 392 27.90 -9.95 -13.15
CA ASP A 392 27.35 -11.08 -12.40
C ASP A 392 26.88 -10.64 -11.00
N PHE A 393 25.57 -10.66 -10.78
CA PHE A 393 24.97 -10.27 -9.50
C PHE A 393 25.23 -11.29 -8.37
N LYS A 394 25.60 -12.54 -8.70
CA LYS A 394 25.94 -13.56 -7.70
C LYS A 394 27.19 -13.17 -6.90
N SER A 395 28.11 -12.43 -7.53
CA SER A 395 29.36 -11.95 -6.92
C SER A 395 29.17 -10.89 -5.81
N VAL A 396 27.99 -10.27 -5.72
CA VAL A 396 27.72 -9.17 -4.79
C VAL A 396 27.66 -9.66 -3.35
N ASN A 397 28.68 -9.40 -2.53
CA ASN A 397 28.66 -9.80 -1.12
C ASN A 397 28.21 -8.62 -0.23
N ILE A 398 26.97 -8.65 0.27
CA ILE A 398 26.40 -7.58 1.12
C ILE A 398 25.77 -8.22 2.35
N SER A 399 26.00 -7.63 3.52
CA SER A 399 25.38 -8.05 4.77
C SER A 399 23.88 -7.87 4.71
N THR A 400 23.14 -8.92 5.04
CA THR A 400 21.68 -8.85 5.15
C THR A 400 21.26 -8.06 6.38
N GLU A 401 20.41 -7.07 6.20
CA GLU A 401 19.70 -6.37 7.28
C GLU A 401 18.26 -6.86 7.37
N ARG A 402 17.77 -7.06 8.60
CA ARG A 402 16.38 -7.40 8.83
C ARG A 402 15.50 -6.18 8.57
N ASN A 403 14.73 -6.22 7.49
CA ASN A 403 13.75 -5.19 7.18
C ASN A 403 12.29 -5.65 7.34
N ASP A 404 11.41 -4.66 7.43
CA ASP A 404 10.00 -4.81 7.77
C ASP A 404 9.24 -5.40 6.57
N LYS A 405 8.97 -6.71 6.57
CA LYS A 405 8.12 -7.39 5.57
C LYS A 405 6.65 -6.98 5.73
N ILE A 406 5.92 -6.75 4.64
CA ILE A 406 4.45 -6.66 4.67
C ILE A 406 3.85 -8.05 4.48
N PHE A 407 2.79 -8.36 5.22
CA PHE A 407 2.03 -9.59 5.08
C PHE A 407 0.54 -9.33 5.25
N LEU A 408 -0.29 -10.23 4.72
CA LEU A 408 -1.71 -10.25 5.03
C LEU A 408 -1.90 -10.81 6.45
N SER A 409 -2.14 -9.91 7.40
CA SER A 409 -2.27 -10.20 8.82
C SER A 409 -3.67 -10.65 9.20
N GLU A 410 -4.67 -10.26 8.43
CA GLU A 410 -6.06 -10.66 8.64
C GLU A 410 -6.80 -10.76 7.31
N LEU A 411 -7.62 -11.81 7.19
CA LEU A 411 -8.67 -11.92 6.19
C LEU A 411 -9.90 -12.45 6.91
N GLN A 412 -10.97 -11.67 6.92
CA GLN A 412 -12.17 -11.99 7.67
C GLN A 412 -13.44 -11.55 6.98
N LEU A 413 -14.49 -12.33 7.15
CA LEU A 413 -15.86 -11.94 6.82
C LEU A 413 -16.52 -11.37 8.09
N VAL A 414 -17.01 -10.14 8.00
CA VAL A 414 -17.77 -9.49 9.07
C VAL A 414 -19.23 -9.46 8.67
N ASN A 415 -20.08 -10.09 9.47
CA ASN A 415 -21.52 -10.10 9.31
C ASN A 415 -22.16 -9.26 10.42
N ASN A 416 -22.85 -8.21 10.02
CA ASN A 416 -23.67 -7.36 10.88
C ASN A 416 -25.14 -7.81 10.74
N GLU A 417 -25.63 -8.50 11.75
CA GLU A 417 -27.04 -8.88 11.89
C GLU A 417 -27.91 -7.63 12.17
N PRO A 418 -29.22 -7.66 11.87
CA PRO A 418 -30.15 -6.62 12.28
C PRO A 418 -30.02 -6.27 13.76
N LEU A 419 -30.04 -4.97 14.07
CA LEU A 419 -29.92 -4.38 15.39
C LEU A 419 -28.61 -4.72 16.12
N SER A 420 -27.53 -4.94 15.37
CA SER A 420 -26.18 -5.11 15.90
C SER A 420 -25.76 -3.91 16.74
N GLU A 421 -25.02 -4.13 17.82
CA GLU A 421 -24.54 -3.03 18.66
C GLU A 421 -23.51 -2.15 17.94
N ILE A 422 -23.44 -0.87 18.33
CA ILE A 422 -22.35 0.03 17.92
C ILE A 422 -21.08 -0.39 18.64
N GLN A 423 -19.96 -0.49 17.93
CA GLN A 423 -18.66 -0.78 18.54
C GLN A 423 -18.10 0.42 19.28
N SER A 424 -17.25 0.14 20.27
CA SER A 424 -16.35 1.12 20.84
C SER A 424 -15.44 1.71 19.76
N HIS A 425 -14.99 2.97 19.95
CA HIS A 425 -14.01 3.55 19.05
C HIS A 425 -12.67 2.83 19.22
N HIS A 426 -12.08 2.40 18.11
CA HIS A 426 -10.82 1.66 18.11
C HIS A 426 -10.02 1.93 16.85
N VAL A 427 -8.78 1.48 16.85
CA VAL A 427 -7.93 1.37 15.67
C VAL A 427 -7.59 -0.11 15.46
N ASP A 428 -7.27 -0.46 14.23
CA ASP A 428 -6.91 -1.83 13.85
C ASP A 428 -5.47 -2.18 14.28
N ASN A 429 -4.58 -1.22 14.06
CA ASN A 429 -3.17 -1.31 14.45
C ASN A 429 -2.68 0.08 14.85
N GLY A 430 -2.23 0.25 16.10
CA GLY A 430 -1.71 1.54 16.60
C GLY A 430 -0.37 1.98 16.01
N LEU A 431 0.33 1.09 15.31
CA LEU A 431 1.69 1.33 14.80
C LEU A 431 1.71 1.65 13.30
N SER A 432 1.24 0.74 12.43
CA SER A 432 1.14 0.96 10.99
C SER A 432 0.55 -0.26 10.28
N GLY A 433 -0.18 0.00 9.20
CA GLY A 433 -0.82 -1.00 8.36
C GLY A 433 -1.90 -0.34 7.52
N LEU A 434 -2.48 -1.09 6.59
CA LEU A 434 -3.59 -0.66 5.75
C LEU A 434 -4.67 -1.75 5.75
N SER A 435 -5.92 -1.34 5.82
CA SER A 435 -7.07 -2.23 5.77
C SER A 435 -7.89 -1.95 4.51
N VAL A 436 -8.44 -3.00 3.91
CA VAL A 436 -9.30 -2.95 2.72
C VAL A 436 -10.61 -3.62 3.05
N ILE A 437 -11.72 -2.90 2.89
CA ILE A 437 -13.08 -3.42 3.08
C ILE A 437 -13.73 -3.53 1.72
N LEU A 438 -14.17 -4.75 1.42
CA LEU A 438 -15.05 -5.05 0.32
C LEU A 438 -16.49 -5.20 0.86
N PRO A 439 -17.37 -4.19 0.67
CA PRO A 439 -18.79 -4.33 0.95
C PRO A 439 -19.41 -5.40 0.04
N LEU A 440 -20.18 -6.33 0.61
CA LEU A 440 -20.85 -7.40 -0.16
C LEU A 440 -22.35 -7.11 -0.36
N ASN A 441 -22.88 -6.14 0.36
CA ASN A 441 -24.24 -5.61 0.27
C ASN A 441 -24.19 -4.11 0.01
N LYS A 442 -25.32 -3.51 -0.41
CA LYS A 442 -25.42 -2.04 -0.45
C LYS A 442 -25.36 -1.54 0.99
N ILE A 443 -24.48 -0.58 1.24
CA ILE A 443 -24.24 -0.06 2.57
C ILE A 443 -24.61 1.43 2.56
N ASN A 444 -25.64 1.78 3.33
CA ASN A 444 -26.03 3.16 3.62
C ASN A 444 -25.85 3.45 5.12
N GLU A 445 -26.20 4.66 5.56
CA GLU A 445 -26.11 5.06 6.97
C GLU A 445 -26.90 4.13 7.91
N GLU A 446 -27.98 3.51 7.45
CA GLU A 446 -28.81 2.61 8.23
C GLU A 446 -28.27 1.17 8.30
N SER A 447 -27.38 0.78 7.40
CA SER A 447 -26.93 -0.62 7.24
C SER A 447 -25.86 -1.08 8.25
N GLY A 448 -25.50 -0.24 9.22
CA GLY A 448 -24.45 -0.56 10.19
C GLY A 448 -23.06 -0.58 9.59
N ASN A 449 -22.73 0.43 8.79
CA ASN A 449 -21.41 0.62 8.19
C ASN A 449 -20.34 0.96 9.25
N PHE A 450 -19.10 1.14 8.80
CA PHE A 450 -18.04 1.75 9.58
C PHE A 450 -18.13 3.28 9.53
N GLU A 451 -18.01 3.91 10.68
CA GLU A 451 -17.71 5.34 10.81
C GLU A 451 -16.20 5.51 10.99
N PHE A 452 -15.60 6.37 10.18
CA PHE A 452 -14.19 6.74 10.23
C PHE A 452 -14.04 8.17 10.74
N PHE A 453 -12.97 8.40 11.51
CA PHE A 453 -12.64 9.72 12.04
C PHE A 453 -11.42 10.27 11.28
N LEU A 454 -11.68 11.03 10.22
CA LEU A 454 -10.69 11.54 9.29
C LEU A 454 -9.56 12.31 9.99
N GLY A 455 -8.32 12.06 9.58
CA GLY A 455 -7.12 12.73 10.10
C GLY A 455 -6.61 12.18 11.43
N THR A 456 -7.33 11.28 12.12
CA THR A 456 -6.89 10.73 13.42
C THR A 456 -5.67 9.82 13.32
N HIS A 457 -5.39 9.24 12.14
CA HIS A 457 -4.17 8.49 11.84
C HIS A 457 -2.89 9.32 11.97
N LEU A 458 -2.99 10.66 11.95
CA LEU A 458 -1.86 11.58 12.16
C LEU A 458 -1.37 11.58 13.61
N PHE A 459 -2.21 11.14 14.56
CA PHE A 459 -1.90 11.13 15.99
C PHE A 459 -1.00 9.98 16.40
N THR A 460 -0.97 8.89 15.67
CA THR A 460 -0.15 7.72 15.99
C THR A 460 1.24 7.84 15.35
N SER A 461 2.25 7.31 16.04
CA SER A 461 3.62 7.36 15.51
C SER A 461 4.49 6.22 16.03
N ILE A 462 5.12 5.51 15.09
CA ILE A 462 6.15 4.50 15.34
C ILE A 462 7.37 5.12 16.06
N LYS A 463 7.75 6.35 15.72
CA LYS A 463 8.93 7.06 16.25
C LYS A 463 8.54 8.13 17.27
N MET A 464 9.44 8.44 18.23
CA MET A 464 9.28 9.64 19.06
C MET A 464 9.40 10.86 18.16
N LYS A 465 8.26 11.43 17.76
CA LYS A 465 8.20 12.64 16.96
C LYS A 465 8.71 13.82 17.79
N LYS A 466 9.52 14.70 17.18
CA LYS A 466 9.90 15.98 17.80
C LYS A 466 8.62 16.78 18.09
N TRP A 467 8.63 17.63 19.11
CA TRP A 467 7.48 18.48 19.46
C TRP A 467 6.93 19.29 18.28
N LYS A 468 7.81 19.79 17.40
CA LYS A 468 7.42 20.49 16.16
C LYS A 468 6.53 19.62 15.25
N GLU A 469 6.89 18.36 15.03
CA GLU A 469 6.09 17.43 14.22
C GLU A 469 4.75 17.08 14.88
N LYS A 470 4.69 17.04 16.22
CA LYS A 470 3.45 16.85 16.98
C LYS A 470 2.49 18.03 16.78
N ILE A 471 2.99 19.27 16.82
CA ILE A 471 2.21 20.48 16.56
C ILE A 471 1.76 20.54 15.10
N HIS A 472 2.65 20.21 14.16
CA HIS A 472 2.34 20.17 12.73
C HIS A 472 1.20 19.20 12.41
N ASN A 473 1.29 17.95 12.88
CA ASN A 473 0.25 16.95 12.68
C ASN A 473 -1.09 17.36 13.32
N PHE A 474 -1.04 18.05 14.47
CA PHE A 474 -2.24 18.59 15.10
C PHE A 474 -2.88 19.70 14.28
N ARG A 475 -2.10 20.63 13.73
CA ARG A 475 -2.60 21.67 12.81
C ARG A 475 -3.25 21.06 11.58
N ARG A 476 -2.61 20.03 10.99
CA ARG A 476 -3.17 19.27 9.86
C ARG A 476 -4.49 18.60 10.22
N PHE A 477 -4.56 17.95 11.38
CA PHE A 477 -5.81 17.37 11.87
C PHE A 477 -6.90 18.44 12.06
N LEU A 478 -6.60 19.58 12.70
CA LEU A 478 -7.57 20.65 12.88
C LEU A 478 -8.11 21.18 11.55
N GLN A 479 -7.25 21.34 10.56
CA GLN A 479 -7.68 21.72 9.22
C GLN A 479 -8.66 20.69 8.64
N ILE A 480 -8.34 19.40 8.71
CA ILE A 480 -9.24 18.33 8.25
C ILE A 480 -10.56 18.36 9.03
N TYR A 481 -10.52 18.55 10.34
CA TYR A 481 -11.71 18.68 11.18
C TYR A 481 -12.58 19.87 10.78
N TYR A 482 -11.98 21.02 10.47
CA TYR A 482 -12.74 22.17 9.97
C TYR A 482 -13.32 21.94 8.56
N GLU A 483 -12.64 21.18 7.71
CA GLU A 483 -13.11 20.86 6.37
C GLU A 483 -14.20 19.78 6.34
N THR A 484 -14.25 18.88 7.34
CA THR A 484 -15.03 17.63 7.24
C THR A 484 -15.86 17.30 8.47
N GLY A 485 -15.61 17.93 9.62
CA GLY A 485 -16.10 17.47 10.92
C GLY A 485 -15.40 16.19 11.41
N SER A 486 -14.47 15.61 10.65
CA SER A 486 -13.78 14.35 10.94
C SER A 486 -14.66 13.09 10.93
N SER A 487 -15.93 13.13 11.33
CA SER A 487 -16.82 11.96 11.20
C SER A 487 -17.19 11.74 9.73
N PHE A 488 -16.94 10.53 9.23
CA PHE A 488 -17.20 10.13 7.85
C PHE A 488 -17.75 8.71 7.80
N VAL A 489 -18.96 8.57 7.27
CA VAL A 489 -19.59 7.29 6.95
C VAL A 489 -19.63 7.18 5.43
N PRO A 490 -18.91 6.24 4.80
CA PRO A 490 -18.83 6.17 3.36
C PRO A 490 -20.13 5.61 2.77
N ASP A 491 -20.63 6.23 1.70
CA ASP A 491 -21.70 5.67 0.87
C ASP A 491 -21.11 4.68 -0.13
N VAL A 492 -21.41 3.39 0.03
CA VAL A 492 -20.81 2.31 -0.77
C VAL A 492 -21.81 1.29 -1.27
N SER A 493 -21.52 0.81 -2.47
CA SER A 493 -22.21 -0.28 -3.16
C SER A 493 -21.27 -1.50 -3.25
N PRO A 494 -21.78 -2.71 -3.55
CA PRO A 494 -20.96 -3.93 -3.55
C PRO A 494 -19.74 -3.92 -4.48
N GLN A 495 -19.71 -3.07 -5.50
CA GLN A 495 -18.57 -2.95 -6.43
C GLN A 495 -17.50 -1.98 -5.94
N ASP A 496 -17.78 -1.25 -4.86
CA ASP A 496 -16.86 -0.26 -4.31
C ASP A 496 -15.85 -0.93 -3.37
N VAL A 497 -14.74 -0.27 -3.11
CA VAL A 497 -13.73 -0.71 -2.15
C VAL A 497 -13.37 0.45 -1.24
N ILE A 498 -13.37 0.21 0.08
CA ILE A 498 -12.88 1.17 1.06
C ILE A 498 -11.46 0.77 1.44
N ILE A 499 -10.53 1.71 1.40
CA ILE A 499 -9.15 1.49 1.86
C ILE A 499 -8.85 2.52 2.92
N TYR A 500 -8.32 2.10 4.07
CA TYR A 500 -8.02 3.01 5.17
C TYR A 500 -6.72 2.66 5.88
N ASP A 501 -6.09 3.68 6.45
CA ASP A 501 -4.95 3.55 7.34
C ASP A 501 -5.40 2.88 8.63
N SER A 502 -4.80 1.73 8.99
CA SER A 502 -5.14 0.96 10.20
C SER A 502 -5.10 1.76 11.51
N LYS A 503 -4.41 2.91 11.50
CA LYS A 503 -4.30 3.82 12.64
C LYS A 503 -5.45 4.83 12.76
N ILE A 504 -6.33 4.89 11.76
CA ILE A 504 -7.50 5.75 11.82
C ILE A 504 -8.45 5.23 12.89
N LEU A 505 -8.95 6.14 13.73
CA LEU A 505 -9.99 5.83 14.68
C LEU A 505 -11.28 5.55 13.89
N HIS A 506 -11.91 4.42 14.20
CA HIS A 506 -13.15 4.01 13.55
C HIS A 506 -14.01 3.14 14.49
N ARG A 507 -15.23 2.86 14.07
CA ARG A 507 -16.15 1.92 14.73
C ARG A 507 -17.19 1.37 13.76
N GLY A 508 -17.64 0.14 13.98
CA GLY A 508 -18.86 -0.38 13.34
C GLY A 508 -20.12 0.24 13.97
N LEU A 509 -21.03 0.71 13.13
CA LEU A 509 -22.34 1.25 13.51
C LEU A 509 -23.40 0.14 13.61
N SER A 510 -24.57 0.50 14.15
CA SER A 510 -25.71 -0.41 14.24
C SER A 510 -26.34 -0.64 12.87
N ASN A 511 -26.60 -1.91 12.53
CA ASN A 511 -27.41 -2.25 11.37
C ASN A 511 -28.89 -2.11 11.72
N ASN A 512 -29.50 -1.01 11.33
CA ASN A 512 -30.91 -0.71 11.53
C ASN A 512 -31.81 -1.30 10.44
N LEU A 513 -31.24 -2.05 9.49
CA LEU A 513 -32.00 -2.76 8.46
C LEU A 513 -32.43 -4.15 8.96
N TRP A 514 -33.53 -4.66 8.40
CA TRP A 514 -34.01 -6.03 8.62
C TRP A 514 -33.25 -7.10 7.83
N VAL A 515 -32.13 -6.73 7.20
CA VAL A 515 -31.29 -7.62 6.41
C VAL A 515 -29.86 -7.58 6.91
N LYS A 516 -29.17 -8.71 6.79
CA LYS A 516 -27.76 -8.81 7.15
C LYS A 516 -26.90 -7.96 6.21
N ASN A 517 -25.90 -7.31 6.78
CA ASN A 517 -24.89 -6.59 6.02
C ASN A 517 -23.53 -7.28 6.21
N SER A 518 -22.88 -7.63 5.11
CA SER A 518 -21.65 -8.42 5.14
C SER A 518 -20.52 -7.69 4.42
N SER A 519 -19.32 -7.77 4.99
CA SER A 519 -18.11 -7.17 4.42
C SER A 519 -16.94 -8.11 4.54
N LEU A 520 -16.14 -8.23 3.47
CA LEU A 520 -14.88 -8.96 3.48
C LEU A 520 -13.75 -7.96 3.76
N ILE A 521 -12.93 -8.23 4.78
CA ILE A 521 -11.88 -7.30 5.24
C ILE A 521 -10.52 -7.97 5.11
N TYR A 522 -9.60 -7.28 4.43
CA TYR A 522 -8.17 -7.61 4.34
C TYR A 522 -7.39 -6.62 5.19
N ARG A 523 -6.40 -7.11 5.95
CA ARG A 523 -5.47 -6.24 6.68
C ARG A 523 -4.04 -6.57 6.32
N TYR A 524 -3.27 -5.52 6.02
CA TYR A 524 -1.86 -5.57 5.68
C TYR A 524 -1.04 -4.87 6.75
N ASP A 525 -0.14 -5.59 7.39
CA ASP A 525 0.71 -5.06 8.45
C ASP A 525 2.19 -5.39 8.20
N TYR A 526 3.07 -4.64 8.86
CA TYR A 526 4.50 -4.97 8.91
C TYR A 526 4.75 -6.10 9.89
N LYS A 527 5.60 -7.07 9.53
CA LYS A 527 6.04 -8.18 10.40
C LYS A 527 6.66 -7.70 11.71
N LYS A 528 7.34 -6.56 11.69
CA LYS A 528 7.93 -5.93 12.89
C LYS A 528 6.89 -5.26 13.79
N TYR A 529 5.76 -4.85 13.23
CA TYR A 529 4.69 -4.16 13.93
C TYR A 529 3.36 -4.89 13.73
N PRO A 530 3.25 -6.16 14.20
CA PRO A 530 2.02 -6.92 14.05
C PRO A 530 0.88 -6.28 14.88
N PRO A 531 -0.38 -6.52 14.49
CA PRO A 531 -1.53 -6.06 15.27
C PRO A 531 -1.54 -6.70 16.67
N PRO A 532 -2.16 -6.06 17.67
CA PRO A 532 -2.98 -4.85 17.55
C PRO A 532 -2.18 -3.54 17.68
N GLY A 533 -0.87 -3.61 17.94
CA GLY A 533 0.01 -2.45 18.01
C GLY A 533 -0.37 -1.39 19.07
N GLN A 534 -1.19 -1.76 20.06
CA GLN A 534 -1.78 -0.87 21.05
C GLN A 534 -1.82 -1.55 22.44
N ASP A 535 -1.76 -0.76 23.50
CA ASP A 535 -1.96 -1.23 24.88
C ASP A 535 -3.35 -0.85 25.43
N PHE A 536 -3.64 -1.24 26.68
CA PHE A 536 -4.94 -0.95 27.31
C PHE A 536 -5.21 0.57 27.41
N ILE A 537 -4.17 1.37 27.61
CA ILE A 537 -4.31 2.81 27.79
C ILE A 537 -4.60 3.48 26.45
N ASP A 538 -3.97 2.99 25.37
CA ASP A 538 -4.33 3.39 24.01
C ASP A 538 -5.83 3.15 23.74
N ILE A 539 -6.35 1.97 24.09
CA ILE A 539 -7.77 1.62 23.90
C ILE A 539 -8.70 2.58 24.67
N CYS A 540 -8.38 2.91 25.92
CA CYS A 540 -9.13 3.90 26.69
C CYS A 540 -9.08 5.29 26.04
N SER A 541 -7.90 5.70 25.56
CA SER A 541 -7.67 7.01 24.93
C SER A 541 -8.45 7.16 23.62
N TYR A 542 -8.46 6.13 22.78
CA TYR A 542 -9.23 6.08 21.53
C TYR A 542 -10.72 6.25 21.78
N ASN A 543 -11.26 5.57 22.79
CA ASN A 543 -12.65 5.72 23.18
C ASN A 543 -13.00 7.14 23.65
N PHE A 544 -12.13 7.76 24.44
CA PHE A 544 -12.33 9.13 24.90
C PHE A 544 -12.30 10.12 23.73
N ILE A 545 -11.28 10.04 22.86
CA ILE A 545 -11.13 10.93 21.71
C ILE A 545 -12.30 10.81 20.75
N GLY A 546 -12.71 9.58 20.41
CA GLY A 546 -13.84 9.34 19.52
C GLY A 546 -15.13 9.95 20.07
N LYS A 547 -15.41 9.74 21.37
CA LYS A 547 -16.55 10.36 22.05
C LYS A 547 -16.49 11.89 22.01
N CYS A 548 -15.33 12.49 22.26
CA CYS A 548 -15.18 13.94 22.12
C CYS A 548 -15.54 14.39 20.71
N ILE A 549 -14.93 13.82 19.66
CA ILE A 549 -15.21 14.22 18.27
C ILE A 549 -16.71 14.06 17.95
N SER A 550 -17.34 12.95 18.33
CA SER A 550 -18.78 12.74 18.12
C SER A 550 -19.64 13.79 18.83
N VAL A 551 -19.34 14.13 20.09
CA VAL A 551 -20.07 15.14 20.87
C VAL A 551 -19.94 16.53 20.21
N PHE A 552 -18.74 16.89 19.76
CA PHE A 552 -18.53 18.18 19.10
C PHE A 552 -19.18 18.24 17.72
N ASN A 553 -19.21 17.14 16.97
CA ASN A 553 -19.98 17.06 15.73
C ASN A 553 -21.47 17.20 15.97
N PHE A 554 -21.99 16.60 17.05
CA PHE A 554 -23.39 16.76 17.43
C PHE A 554 -23.70 18.23 17.73
N PHE A 555 -22.92 18.91 18.58
CA PHE A 555 -23.12 20.34 18.85
C PHE A 555 -23.01 21.20 17.59
N GLY A 556 -22.08 20.87 16.69
CA GLY A 556 -21.92 21.54 15.41
C GLY A 556 -23.10 21.40 14.44
N LYS A 557 -24.04 20.48 14.65
CA LYS A 557 -25.28 20.38 13.85
C LYS A 557 -26.35 21.39 14.27
N TYR A 558 -26.27 21.92 15.49
CA TYR A 558 -27.22 22.88 16.05
C TYR A 558 -26.70 24.33 16.02
N LEU A 559 -25.55 24.55 15.37
CA LEU A 559 -24.91 25.85 15.12
C LEU A 559 -24.98 26.17 13.63
#